data_AF-A0A9Q5C2G1-F1
#
_entry.id   AF-A0A9Q5C2G1-F1
#
_cell.length_a   1.000
_cell.length_b   1.000
_cell.length_c   1.000
_cell.angle_alpha   90.00
_cell.angle_beta   90.00
_cell.angle_gamma   90.00
#
_symmetry.space_group_name_H-M   'P 1'
#
loop_
_entity.id
_entity.type
_entity.pdbx_description
1 polymer ?
#
loop_
_entity_poly.entity_id
_entity_poly.type
_entity_poly.pdbx_seq_one_letter_code
_entity_poly.pdbx_strand_id
1 'polypeptide(L)'
;MKIKHKLLVAATAIIAAFGINTTTVHAAKYSKTEAKQVRQFQRQYHSLSKIKYTKQNIYQQQPNFGLPFSAGVLNPTYIPDTMDYVNYYRSLVGLPTELNHADDNTHAQIGAAALAAVNATKDLKVHGLLGYTQPFYFNQDDWNTAENSTLGNVNFLESNNGATAGDIVTDLIREDNNIAGKGNIGHRALIFSARATRMGIGAAYGNGVSNNVLYSVQNGWFADDILRDPVVDTMVYPSRRVFPYELVGKKTPWSFSTTKKITGTPKIYITDMTTKKRYRATQVRNFGTTFYGDGYTTTITYQPGKTKLINTHKYKVKIGKYYTYTFRFFRQNSKLK
;
A
#
# COMPACT_ATOMS: atom_id res chain seq x y z
N MET A 1 3.04 79.21 -51.99
CA MET A 1 2.08 79.56 -50.92
C MET A 1 1.27 78.29 -50.60
N LYS A 2 1.22 77.92 -49.31
CA LYS A 2 0.33 76.93 -48.66
C LYS A 2 0.44 75.41 -49.02
N ILE A 3 1.24 74.77 -48.17
CA ILE A 3 0.97 73.57 -47.34
C ILE A 3 0.67 72.22 -48.03
N LYS A 4 1.61 71.31 -47.74
CA LYS A 4 1.68 69.90 -48.06
C LYS A 4 0.86 69.05 -47.05
N HIS A 5 0.36 67.92 -47.59
CA HIS A 5 0.43 66.56 -47.05
C HIS A 5 -0.66 65.98 -46.11
N LYS A 6 -1.06 64.76 -46.54
CA LYS A 6 -1.43 63.53 -45.81
C LYS A 6 -2.88 63.37 -45.36
N LEU A 7 -3.51 62.28 -45.81
CA LEU A 7 -3.72 61.09 -44.97
C LEU A 7 -4.23 59.89 -45.81
N LEU A 8 -3.37 58.89 -45.96
CA LEU A 8 -3.72 57.52 -46.34
C LEU A 8 -3.72 56.73 -45.03
N VAL A 9 -4.87 56.22 -44.59
CA VAL A 9 -4.98 55.38 -43.39
C VAL A 9 -4.94 53.93 -43.84
N ALA A 10 -3.78 53.28 -43.67
CA ALA A 10 -3.65 51.83 -43.71
C ALA A 10 -3.64 51.34 -42.25
N ALA A 11 -4.64 50.53 -41.89
CA ALA A 11 -4.72 49.89 -40.58
C ALA A 11 -3.75 48.69 -40.54
N THR A 12 -2.63 48.84 -39.85
CA THR A 12 -1.73 47.73 -39.52
C THR A 12 -2.12 47.14 -38.17
N ALA A 13 -2.61 45.90 -38.19
CA ALA A 13 -2.83 45.10 -37.00
C ALA A 13 -1.47 44.70 -36.39
N ILE A 14 -1.15 45.21 -35.20
CA ILE A 14 -0.04 44.74 -34.38
C ILE A 14 -0.53 43.54 -33.58
N ILE A 15 -0.29 42.32 -34.11
CA ILE A 15 -0.36 41.11 -33.28
C ILE A 15 0.93 41.10 -32.46
N ALA A 16 0.82 41.55 -31.21
CA ALA A 16 1.87 41.39 -30.22
C ALA A 16 2.11 39.89 -29.99
N ALA A 17 3.26 39.41 -30.45
CA ALA A 17 3.78 38.09 -30.14
C ALA A 17 4.10 38.02 -28.63
N PHE A 18 3.08 37.77 -27.81
CA PHE A 18 3.29 37.20 -26.49
C PHE A 18 3.73 35.76 -26.69
N GLY A 19 5.05 35.59 -26.85
CA GLY A 19 5.70 34.30 -26.71
C GLY A 19 5.34 33.74 -25.35
N ILE A 20 4.37 32.83 -25.33
CA ILE A 20 4.13 31.95 -24.20
C ILE A 20 5.40 31.12 -24.12
N ASN A 21 6.37 31.56 -23.32
CA ASN A 21 7.47 30.73 -22.86
C ASN A 21 6.86 29.62 -21.99
N THR A 22 6.24 28.63 -22.65
CA THR A 22 6.07 27.32 -22.06
C THR A 22 7.47 26.75 -21.97
N THR A 23 8.21 27.11 -20.93
CA THR A 23 9.33 26.29 -20.49
C THR A 23 8.69 24.95 -20.15
N THR A 24 8.72 24.02 -21.10
CA THR A 24 8.50 22.62 -20.86
C THR A 24 9.55 22.26 -19.81
N VAL A 25 9.12 22.18 -18.56
CA VAL A 25 9.99 21.73 -17.48
C VAL A 25 10.32 20.28 -17.82
N HIS A 26 11.44 20.07 -18.50
CA HIS A 26 11.94 18.75 -18.77
C HIS A 26 12.17 18.09 -17.41
N ALA A 27 11.41 17.03 -17.15
CA ALA A 27 11.62 16.22 -15.96
C ALA A 27 13.11 15.88 -15.89
N ALA A 28 13.76 16.22 -14.78
CA ALA A 28 15.17 15.90 -14.60
C ALA A 28 15.36 14.40 -14.82
N LYS A 29 16.20 14.02 -15.79
CA LYS A 29 16.47 12.62 -16.12
C LYS A 29 16.88 11.85 -14.86
N TYR A 30 16.50 10.58 -14.75
CA TYR A 30 16.99 9.72 -13.68
C TYR A 30 18.52 9.73 -13.66
N SER A 31 19.12 9.77 -12.46
CA SER A 31 20.54 9.44 -12.36
C SER A 31 20.80 8.01 -12.82
N LYS A 32 22.05 7.64 -13.11
CA LYS A 32 22.40 6.25 -13.48
C LYS A 32 21.92 5.24 -12.42
N THR A 33 22.04 5.60 -11.13
CA THR A 33 21.61 4.77 -10.00
C THR A 33 20.09 4.70 -9.87
N GLU A 34 19.39 5.84 -10.01
CA GLU A 34 17.92 5.88 -10.03
C GLU A 34 17.38 5.02 -11.20
N ALA A 35 17.95 5.15 -12.40
CA ALA A 35 17.53 4.40 -13.59
C ALA A 35 17.76 2.89 -13.45
N LYS A 36 18.89 2.46 -12.87
CA LYS A 36 19.16 1.04 -12.58
C LYS A 36 18.09 0.45 -11.66
N GLN A 37 17.76 1.17 -10.59
CA GLN A 37 16.76 0.72 -9.61
C GLN A 37 15.34 0.72 -10.19
N VAL A 38 14.96 1.74 -10.97
CA VAL A 38 13.67 1.77 -11.67
C VAL A 38 13.54 0.58 -12.61
N ARG A 39 14.56 0.27 -13.42
CA ARG A 39 14.53 -0.90 -14.30
C ARG A 39 14.42 -2.22 -13.53
N GLN A 40 15.10 -2.35 -12.39
CA GLN A 40 14.97 -3.52 -11.53
C GLN A 40 13.53 -3.66 -11.02
N PHE A 41 12.97 -2.61 -10.41
CA PHE A 41 11.61 -2.64 -9.85
C PHE A 41 10.54 -2.85 -10.92
N GLN A 42 10.70 -2.27 -12.11
CA GLN A 42 9.79 -2.54 -13.22
C GLN A 42 9.88 -4.00 -13.67
N ARG A 43 11.08 -4.56 -13.85
CA ARG A 43 11.24 -5.98 -14.21
C ARG A 43 10.59 -6.90 -13.19
N GLN A 44 10.82 -6.66 -11.90
CA GLN A 44 10.20 -7.43 -10.82
C GLN A 44 8.67 -7.30 -10.86
N TYR A 45 8.13 -6.08 -10.98
CA TYR A 45 6.67 -5.89 -11.06
C TYR A 45 6.01 -6.59 -12.26
N HIS A 46 6.69 -6.59 -13.40
CA HIS A 46 6.24 -7.24 -14.63
C HIS A 46 6.32 -8.77 -14.57
N SER A 47 7.19 -9.33 -13.72
CA SER A 47 7.23 -10.79 -13.50
C SER A 47 6.19 -11.30 -12.51
N LEU A 48 5.57 -10.41 -11.71
CA LEU A 48 4.51 -10.80 -10.78
C LEU A 48 3.28 -11.31 -11.54
N SER A 49 2.72 -12.42 -11.07
CA SER A 49 1.51 -13.02 -11.61
C SER A 49 0.36 -12.02 -11.70
N LYS A 50 -0.39 -12.08 -12.81
CA LYS A 50 -1.62 -11.32 -13.06
C LYS A 50 -2.84 -12.25 -13.13
N ILE A 51 -2.71 -13.48 -12.63
CA ILE A 51 -3.82 -14.44 -12.56
C ILE A 51 -4.94 -13.83 -11.73
N LYS A 52 -6.15 -13.85 -12.28
CA LYS A 52 -7.36 -13.47 -11.55
C LYS A 52 -7.94 -14.71 -10.87
N TYR A 53 -8.01 -14.64 -9.55
CA TYR A 53 -8.57 -15.66 -8.71
C TYR A 53 -10.05 -15.36 -8.43
N THR A 54 -10.92 -16.23 -8.95
CA THR A 54 -12.37 -16.25 -8.74
C THR A 54 -12.73 -17.37 -7.78
N LYS A 55 -13.99 -17.42 -7.35
CA LYS A 55 -14.52 -18.52 -6.51
C LYS A 55 -14.30 -19.91 -7.15
N GLN A 56 -14.22 -19.98 -8.48
CA GLN A 56 -14.08 -21.23 -9.23
C GLN A 56 -12.64 -21.75 -9.30
N ASN A 57 -11.61 -20.88 -9.24
CA ASN A 57 -10.22 -21.28 -9.49
C ASN A 57 -9.26 -21.01 -8.32
N ILE A 58 -9.71 -20.32 -7.27
CA ILE A 58 -8.87 -20.00 -6.10
C ILE A 58 -8.61 -21.22 -5.21
N TYR A 59 -9.37 -22.31 -5.38
CA TYR A 59 -9.27 -23.51 -4.56
C TYR A 59 -8.76 -24.70 -5.35
N GLN A 60 -7.85 -25.46 -4.76
CA GLN A 60 -7.60 -26.85 -5.12
C GLN A 60 -8.65 -27.76 -4.50
N GLN A 61 -9.02 -27.49 -3.25
CA GLN A 61 -10.12 -28.13 -2.54
C GLN A 61 -11.03 -27.05 -1.95
N GLN A 62 -12.31 -27.05 -2.30
CA GLN A 62 -13.24 -26.05 -1.80
C GLN A 62 -13.42 -26.18 -0.27
N PRO A 63 -13.61 -25.06 0.44
CA PRO A 63 -14.00 -25.09 1.85
C PRO A 63 -15.35 -25.80 2.04
N ASN A 64 -15.50 -26.51 3.16
CA ASN A 64 -16.79 -27.04 3.61
C ASN A 64 -17.26 -26.22 4.82
N PHE A 65 -18.27 -25.38 4.63
CA PHE A 65 -18.89 -24.58 5.70
C PHE A 65 -20.06 -25.31 6.36
N GLY A 66 -19.89 -26.62 6.60
CA GLY A 66 -20.85 -27.51 7.23
C GLY A 66 -20.13 -28.56 8.07
N LEU A 67 -20.80 -29.64 8.48
CA LEU A 67 -20.19 -30.72 9.27
C LEU A 67 -19.70 -31.87 8.34
N PRO A 68 -18.41 -32.27 8.36
CA PRO A 68 -17.31 -31.67 9.12
C PRO A 68 -16.78 -30.38 8.48
N PHE A 69 -16.39 -29.39 9.30
CA PHE A 69 -15.79 -28.16 8.78
C PHE A 69 -14.48 -28.46 8.04
N SER A 70 -14.23 -27.73 6.96
CA SER A 70 -12.92 -27.69 6.32
C SER A 70 -12.67 -26.29 5.78
N ALA A 71 -11.50 -25.73 6.06
CA ALA A 71 -11.07 -24.45 5.50
C ALA A 71 -10.76 -24.52 3.99
N GLY A 72 -10.74 -25.74 3.42
CA GLY A 72 -10.32 -25.99 2.05
C GLY A 72 -8.82 -25.84 1.85
N VAL A 73 -8.38 -26.02 0.61
CA VAL A 73 -6.98 -25.85 0.19
C VAL A 73 -6.97 -24.90 -0.99
N LEU A 74 -6.16 -23.85 -0.89
CA LEU A 74 -5.98 -22.87 -1.96
C LEU A 74 -5.31 -23.50 -3.16
N ASN A 75 -5.54 -22.92 -4.33
CA ASN A 75 -4.76 -23.20 -5.52
C ASN A 75 -3.26 -22.99 -5.18
N PRO A 76 -2.38 -23.95 -5.50
CA PRO A 76 -0.96 -23.90 -5.13
C PRO A 76 -0.23 -22.64 -5.60
N THR A 77 -0.74 -21.92 -6.60
CA THR A 77 -0.13 -20.67 -7.07
C THR A 77 -0.55 -19.43 -6.28
N TYR A 78 -1.69 -19.44 -5.57
CA TYR A 78 -2.24 -18.22 -4.93
C TYR A 78 -1.32 -17.67 -3.82
N ILE A 79 -0.82 -18.56 -2.97
CA ILE A 79 0.05 -18.18 -1.84
C ILE A 79 1.39 -17.62 -2.36
N PRO A 80 2.14 -18.33 -3.23
CA PRO A 80 3.35 -17.77 -3.85
C PRO A 80 3.11 -16.45 -4.57
N ASP A 81 2.04 -16.36 -5.38
CA ASP A 81 1.69 -15.11 -6.08
C ASP A 81 1.52 -13.95 -5.09
N THR A 82 0.82 -14.18 -3.96
CA THR A 82 0.61 -13.16 -2.93
C THR A 82 1.91 -12.76 -2.23
N MET A 83 2.74 -13.74 -1.85
CA MET A 83 4.03 -13.49 -1.22
C MET A 83 5.01 -12.76 -2.15
N ASP A 84 4.96 -13.01 -3.47
CA ASP A 84 5.76 -12.29 -4.45
C ASP A 84 5.40 -10.80 -4.49
N TYR A 85 4.11 -10.44 -4.39
CA TYR A 85 3.70 -9.03 -4.26
C TYR A 85 4.12 -8.41 -2.91
N VAL A 86 3.95 -9.12 -1.80
CA VAL A 86 4.40 -8.68 -0.47
C VAL A 86 5.90 -8.37 -0.51
N ASN A 87 6.70 -9.31 -0.99
CA ASN A 87 8.16 -9.19 -1.04
C ASN A 87 8.63 -8.17 -2.08
N TYR A 88 7.92 -8.02 -3.20
CA TYR A 88 8.14 -6.91 -4.13
C TYR A 88 7.99 -5.56 -3.42
N TYR A 89 6.88 -5.34 -2.72
CA TYR A 89 6.63 -4.07 -2.03
C TYR A 89 7.60 -3.83 -0.86
N ARG A 90 7.97 -4.87 -0.11
CA ARG A 90 9.02 -4.80 0.91
C ARG A 90 10.37 -4.38 0.32
N SER A 91 10.71 -4.88 -0.86
CA SER A 91 11.94 -4.48 -1.56
C SER A 91 11.97 -3.00 -1.95
N LEU A 92 10.82 -2.40 -2.29
CA LEU A 92 10.73 -0.97 -2.63
C LEU A 92 11.13 -0.07 -1.46
N VAL A 93 10.86 -0.53 -0.24
CA VAL A 93 11.12 0.20 1.00
C VAL A 93 12.42 -0.23 1.69
N GLY A 94 13.15 -1.18 1.09
CA GLY A 94 14.46 -1.65 1.57
C GLY A 94 14.38 -2.68 2.69
N LEU A 95 13.25 -3.37 2.84
CA LEU A 95 13.09 -4.47 3.78
C LEU A 95 13.52 -5.81 3.15
N PRO A 96 13.99 -6.77 3.97
CA PRO A 96 14.22 -8.14 3.52
C PRO A 96 12.89 -8.82 3.18
N THR A 97 12.98 -9.91 2.43
CA THR A 97 11.84 -10.78 2.16
C THR A 97 11.36 -11.45 3.44
N GLU A 98 10.06 -11.64 3.55
CA GLU A 98 9.47 -12.50 4.58
C GLU A 98 9.42 -13.95 4.12
N LEU A 99 9.57 -14.85 5.09
CA LEU A 99 9.36 -16.27 4.92
C LEU A 99 7.86 -16.58 4.87
N ASN A 100 7.53 -17.72 4.30
CA ASN A 100 6.16 -18.21 4.22
C ASN A 100 6.16 -19.69 4.59
N HIS A 101 5.76 -19.99 5.84
CA HIS A 101 5.71 -21.36 6.34
C HIS A 101 4.33 -21.97 6.13
N ALA A 102 4.30 -23.29 5.93
CA ALA A 102 3.06 -24.01 5.66
C ALA A 102 2.03 -23.87 6.80
N ASP A 103 2.48 -23.90 8.06
CA ASP A 103 1.60 -23.79 9.23
C ASP A 103 0.97 -22.39 9.33
N ASP A 104 1.73 -21.33 9.05
CA ASP A 104 1.22 -19.95 9.03
C ASP A 104 0.13 -19.78 7.96
N ASN A 105 0.32 -20.40 6.79
CA ASN A 105 -0.68 -20.42 5.72
C ASN A 105 -1.94 -21.19 6.12
N THR A 106 -1.77 -22.34 6.79
CA THR A 106 -2.90 -23.13 7.31
C THR A 106 -3.71 -22.30 8.29
N HIS A 107 -3.06 -21.62 9.24
CA HIS A 107 -3.75 -20.74 10.20
C HIS A 107 -4.46 -19.57 9.53
N ALA A 108 -3.82 -18.92 8.55
CA ALA A 108 -4.43 -17.83 7.80
C ALA A 108 -5.63 -18.32 6.95
N GLN A 109 -5.53 -19.52 6.36
CA GLN A 109 -6.62 -20.13 5.60
C GLN A 109 -7.82 -20.46 6.48
N ILE A 110 -7.59 -20.99 7.69
CA ILE A 110 -8.63 -21.21 8.70
C ILE A 110 -9.30 -19.87 9.07
N GLY A 111 -8.52 -18.81 9.28
CA GLY A 111 -9.06 -17.47 9.56
C GLY A 111 -9.93 -16.91 8.43
N ALA A 112 -9.46 -17.01 7.19
CA ALA A 112 -10.23 -16.56 6.03
C ALA A 112 -11.53 -17.38 5.85
N ALA A 113 -11.45 -18.70 6.04
CA ALA A 113 -12.60 -19.59 5.97
C ALA A 113 -13.62 -19.31 7.09
N ALA A 114 -13.17 -19.01 8.31
CA ALA A 114 -14.05 -18.63 9.41
C ALA A 114 -14.80 -17.32 9.11
N LEU A 115 -14.11 -16.28 8.64
CA LEU A 115 -14.73 -15.02 8.21
C LEU A 115 -15.78 -15.25 7.11
N ALA A 116 -15.48 -16.12 6.14
CA ALA A 116 -16.40 -16.50 5.08
C ALA A 116 -17.61 -17.31 5.58
N ALA A 117 -17.40 -18.22 6.54
CA ALA A 117 -18.44 -19.09 7.10
C ALA A 117 -19.47 -18.30 7.90
N VAL A 118 -19.02 -17.30 8.67
CA VAL A 118 -19.91 -16.42 9.47
C VAL A 118 -20.43 -15.21 8.70
N ASN A 119 -20.08 -15.11 7.41
CA ASN A 119 -20.43 -13.98 6.56
C ASN A 119 -20.06 -12.63 7.21
N ALA A 120 -18.79 -12.52 7.61
CA ALA A 120 -18.33 -11.38 8.40
C ALA A 120 -18.59 -10.04 7.70
N THR A 121 -19.12 -9.08 8.45
CA THR A 121 -19.41 -7.72 7.98
C THR A 121 -18.12 -6.91 7.90
N LYS A 122 -18.04 -5.96 6.96
CA LYS A 122 -16.87 -5.08 6.77
C LYS A 122 -16.75 -4.03 7.88
N ASP A 123 -16.38 -4.46 9.08
CA ASP A 123 -16.12 -3.61 10.24
C ASP A 123 -14.85 -4.04 10.99
N LEU A 124 -14.53 -3.38 12.10
CA LEU A 124 -13.32 -3.71 12.88
C LEU A 124 -13.45 -4.97 13.72
N LYS A 125 -14.67 -5.50 13.89
CA LYS A 125 -14.92 -6.69 14.71
C LYS A 125 -14.43 -7.97 14.05
N VAL A 126 -14.11 -7.91 12.77
CA VAL A 126 -13.52 -9.01 12.01
C VAL A 126 -12.16 -9.43 12.53
N HIS A 127 -11.42 -8.50 13.15
CA HIS A 127 -10.16 -8.82 13.82
C HIS A 127 -10.45 -9.54 15.13
N GLY A 128 -9.98 -10.78 15.25
CA GLY A 128 -10.27 -11.60 16.43
C GLY A 128 -11.67 -12.19 16.43
N LEU A 129 -12.42 -12.10 15.32
CA LEU A 129 -13.83 -12.54 15.23
C LEU A 129 -14.70 -12.03 16.38
N LEU A 130 -14.46 -10.81 16.84
CA LEU A 130 -15.10 -10.21 18.01
C LEU A 130 -16.61 -10.08 17.83
N GLY A 131 -17.39 -10.77 18.66
CA GLY A 131 -18.85 -10.73 18.59
C GLY A 131 -19.45 -11.58 17.47
N TYR A 132 -18.66 -12.40 16.80
CA TYR A 132 -19.16 -13.53 16.02
C TYR A 132 -19.26 -14.76 16.92
N THR A 133 -20.27 -15.61 16.68
CA THR A 133 -20.45 -16.86 17.42
C THR A 133 -19.82 -18.00 16.63
N GLN A 134 -19.01 -18.82 17.29
CA GLN A 134 -18.47 -20.05 16.72
C GLN A 134 -19.60 -20.95 16.19
N PRO A 135 -19.62 -21.30 14.90
CA PRO A 135 -20.60 -22.24 14.37
C PRO A 135 -20.42 -23.63 14.97
N PHE A 136 -21.51 -24.39 15.16
CA PHE A 136 -21.46 -25.73 15.79
C PHE A 136 -20.61 -26.75 15.04
N TYR A 137 -20.37 -26.54 13.74
CA TYR A 137 -19.55 -27.41 12.90
C TYR A 137 -18.06 -27.06 12.92
N PHE A 138 -17.68 -25.93 13.52
CA PHE A 138 -16.30 -25.56 13.81
C PHE A 138 -15.87 -26.16 15.14
N ASN A 139 -14.76 -26.90 15.17
CA ASN A 139 -14.15 -27.30 16.44
C ASN A 139 -13.48 -26.09 17.13
N GLN A 140 -13.22 -26.22 18.43
CA GLN A 140 -12.67 -25.13 19.24
C GLN A 140 -11.26 -24.71 18.79
N ASP A 141 -10.42 -25.65 18.38
CA ASP A 141 -9.03 -25.37 18.03
C ASP A 141 -8.93 -24.57 16.72
N ASP A 142 -9.72 -24.92 15.72
CA ASP A 142 -9.84 -24.16 14.47
C ASP A 142 -10.43 -22.78 14.72
N TRP A 143 -11.42 -22.66 15.61
CA TRP A 143 -11.99 -21.35 15.95
C TRP A 143 -10.97 -20.45 16.66
N ASN A 144 -10.26 -20.96 17.67
CA ASN A 144 -9.19 -20.22 18.35
C ASN A 144 -8.07 -19.81 17.36
N THR A 145 -7.73 -20.70 16.43
CA THR A 145 -6.77 -20.43 15.35
C THR A 145 -7.26 -19.30 14.45
N ALA A 146 -8.55 -19.30 14.10
CA ALA A 146 -9.17 -18.25 13.30
C ALA A 146 -9.20 -16.89 14.03
N GLU A 147 -9.56 -16.88 15.32
CA GLU A 147 -9.51 -15.67 16.14
C GLU A 147 -8.10 -15.07 16.13
N ASN A 148 -7.08 -15.89 16.38
CA ASN A 148 -5.70 -15.40 16.40
C ASN A 148 -5.21 -14.93 15.01
N SER A 149 -5.45 -15.70 13.96
CA SER A 149 -4.93 -15.37 12.62
C SER A 149 -5.61 -14.13 12.01
N THR A 150 -6.86 -13.85 12.38
CA THR A 150 -7.58 -12.65 11.95
C THR A 150 -7.17 -11.38 12.69
N LEU A 151 -6.32 -11.45 13.73
CA LEU A 151 -5.67 -10.26 14.31
C LEU A 151 -4.68 -9.60 13.32
N GLY A 152 -4.22 -10.33 12.32
CA GLY A 152 -3.40 -9.82 11.22
C GLY A 152 -4.20 -8.93 10.25
N ASN A 153 -3.68 -8.76 9.04
CA ASN A 153 -4.38 -8.00 8.01
C ASN A 153 -5.56 -8.77 7.46
N VAL A 154 -6.71 -8.09 7.35
CA VAL A 154 -7.92 -8.63 6.73
C VAL A 154 -8.34 -7.73 5.58
N ASN A 155 -8.70 -8.33 4.45
CA ASN A 155 -9.27 -7.62 3.29
C ASN A 155 -10.59 -8.25 2.84
N PHE A 156 -11.51 -7.41 2.37
CA PHE A 156 -12.80 -7.82 1.82
C PHE A 156 -12.94 -7.22 0.42
N LEU A 157 -12.98 -8.08 -0.59
CA LEU A 157 -13.21 -7.63 -1.96
C LEU A 157 -14.49 -8.23 -2.52
N GLU A 158 -15.47 -7.37 -2.82
CA GLU A 158 -16.62 -7.75 -3.63
C GLU A 158 -16.20 -7.73 -5.10
N SER A 159 -16.14 -8.90 -5.75
CA SER A 159 -15.80 -8.95 -7.18
C SER A 159 -16.39 -10.15 -7.90
N ASN A 160 -17.29 -9.85 -8.85
CA ASN A 160 -17.84 -10.84 -9.79
C ASN A 160 -16.83 -11.36 -10.82
N ASN A 161 -15.69 -10.69 -10.97
CA ASN A 161 -14.66 -11.03 -11.94
C ASN A 161 -13.36 -11.54 -11.29
N GLY A 162 -13.40 -11.81 -9.98
CA GLY A 162 -12.23 -12.19 -9.17
C GLY A 162 -11.26 -11.04 -8.90
N ALA A 163 -10.14 -11.38 -8.28
CA ALA A 163 -9.06 -10.47 -7.91
C ALA A 163 -7.71 -11.07 -8.27
N THR A 164 -6.73 -10.25 -8.66
CA THR A 164 -5.34 -10.72 -8.62
C THR A 164 -4.84 -10.66 -7.17
N ALA A 165 -3.85 -11.49 -6.83
CA ALA A 165 -3.13 -11.35 -5.55
C ALA A 165 -2.56 -9.94 -5.37
N GLY A 166 -2.13 -9.33 -6.48
CA GLY A 166 -1.66 -7.95 -6.52
C GLY A 166 -2.71 -6.92 -6.15
N ASP A 167 -3.98 -7.10 -6.54
CA ASP A 167 -5.05 -6.17 -6.17
C ASP A 167 -5.23 -6.11 -4.65
N ILE A 168 -5.24 -7.27 -3.99
CA ILE A 168 -5.40 -7.40 -2.53
C ILE A 168 -4.22 -6.77 -1.79
N VAL A 169 -2.97 -7.15 -2.13
CA VAL A 169 -1.78 -6.60 -1.46
C VAL A 169 -1.66 -5.08 -1.71
N THR A 170 -1.98 -4.63 -2.93
CA THR A 170 -1.90 -3.20 -3.27
C THR A 170 -2.93 -2.37 -2.52
N ASP A 171 -4.14 -2.89 -2.35
CA ASP A 171 -5.20 -2.24 -1.54
C ASP A 171 -4.73 -2.03 -0.09
N LEU A 172 -4.20 -3.09 0.54
CA LEU A 172 -3.64 -3.03 1.90
C LEU A 172 -2.49 -2.02 2.01
N ILE A 173 -1.56 -2.02 1.05
CA ILE A 173 -0.45 -1.06 1.04
C ILE A 173 -0.94 0.38 0.86
N ARG A 174 -1.95 0.63 0.02
CA ARG A 174 -2.46 1.97 -0.26
C ARG A 174 -3.47 2.48 0.76
N GLU A 175 -3.97 1.59 1.61
CA GLU A 175 -5.02 1.85 2.59
C GLU A 175 -6.30 2.37 1.91
N ASP A 176 -6.60 1.90 0.68
CA ASP A 176 -7.72 2.46 -0.11
C ASP A 176 -9.08 2.17 0.56
N ASN A 177 -9.21 1.01 1.22
CA ASN A 177 -10.43 0.57 1.93
C ASN A 177 -10.28 0.52 3.46
N ASN A 178 -9.33 1.26 4.04
CA ASN A 178 -9.11 1.24 5.48
C ASN A 178 -10.26 1.91 6.27
N ILE A 179 -10.97 1.11 7.06
CA ILE A 179 -12.09 1.51 7.92
C ILE A 179 -11.67 1.93 9.35
N ALA A 180 -10.42 1.69 9.74
CA ALA A 180 -9.87 2.03 11.06
C ALA A 180 -9.57 3.54 11.23
N GLY A 181 -10.05 4.36 10.29
CA GLY A 181 -10.06 5.82 10.39
C GLY A 181 -8.94 6.53 9.63
N LYS A 182 -9.06 7.85 9.54
CA LYS A 182 -8.23 8.66 8.65
C LYS A 182 -6.75 8.67 9.05
N GLY A 183 -5.88 8.41 8.08
CA GLY A 183 -4.43 8.45 8.27
C GLY A 183 -3.88 7.26 9.07
N ASN A 184 -4.73 6.29 9.36
CA ASN A 184 -4.34 4.98 9.84
C ASN A 184 -3.61 4.22 8.73
N ILE A 185 -2.55 3.49 9.10
CA ILE A 185 -1.70 2.75 8.16
C ILE A 185 -1.49 1.30 8.61
N GLY A 186 -2.43 0.76 9.39
CA GLY A 186 -2.24 -0.52 10.08
C GLY A 186 -1.87 -1.65 9.14
N HIS A 187 -2.53 -1.72 7.98
CA HIS A 187 -2.28 -2.78 7.02
C HIS A 187 -0.88 -2.70 6.42
N ARG A 188 -0.51 -1.51 5.95
CA ARG A 188 0.81 -1.26 5.40
C ARG A 188 1.90 -1.45 6.46
N ALA A 189 1.65 -1.05 7.70
CA ALA A 189 2.64 -1.14 8.76
C ALA A 189 2.90 -2.60 9.19
N LEU A 190 1.90 -3.49 9.09
CA LEU A 190 2.08 -4.92 9.25
C LEU A 190 2.90 -5.52 8.09
N ILE A 191 2.55 -5.23 6.83
CA ILE A 191 3.31 -5.70 5.65
C ILE A 191 4.74 -5.15 5.63
N PHE A 192 4.95 -3.93 6.12
CA PHE A 192 6.26 -3.29 6.23
C PHE A 192 6.83 -3.30 7.65
N SER A 193 6.42 -4.26 8.48
CA SER A 193 7.02 -4.44 9.80
C SER A 193 8.50 -4.68 9.64
N ALA A 194 9.30 -3.96 10.43
CA ALA A 194 10.75 -4.14 10.44
C ALA A 194 11.19 -5.30 11.34
N ARG A 195 10.25 -5.91 12.06
CA ARG A 195 10.49 -7.07 12.91
C ARG A 195 9.99 -8.37 12.29
N ALA A 196 8.95 -8.28 11.48
CA ALA A 196 8.30 -9.44 10.88
C ALA A 196 9.30 -10.30 10.10
N THR A 197 9.26 -11.59 10.39
CA THR A 197 10.10 -12.62 9.76
C THR A 197 9.34 -13.46 8.75
N ARG A 198 8.02 -13.55 8.93
CA ARG A 198 7.16 -14.44 8.17
C ARG A 198 5.76 -13.89 8.03
N MET A 199 5.02 -14.43 7.08
CA MET A 199 3.62 -14.12 6.85
C MET A 199 2.87 -15.36 6.38
N GLY A 200 1.69 -15.61 6.95
CA GLY A 200 0.73 -16.61 6.50
C GLY A 200 -0.32 -15.98 5.57
N ILE A 201 -0.69 -16.70 4.52
CA ILE A 201 -1.67 -16.24 3.51
C ILE A 201 -2.87 -17.18 3.47
N GLY A 202 -4.06 -16.61 3.61
CA GLY A 202 -5.33 -17.32 3.51
C GLY A 202 -6.36 -16.54 2.72
N ALA A 203 -7.25 -17.25 2.04
CA ALA A 203 -8.34 -16.65 1.28
C ALA A 203 -9.56 -17.57 1.20
N ALA A 204 -10.74 -16.98 1.35
CA ALA A 204 -11.98 -17.68 1.12
C ALA A 204 -13.06 -16.77 0.56
N TYR A 205 -13.84 -17.25 -0.41
CA TYR A 205 -15.11 -16.64 -0.79
C TYR A 205 -16.20 -17.04 0.20
N GLY A 206 -17.07 -16.08 0.51
CA GLY A 206 -18.23 -16.29 1.36
C GLY A 206 -19.15 -17.43 0.92
N ASN A 207 -19.84 -18.03 1.89
CA ASN A 207 -20.91 -18.99 1.64
C ASN A 207 -22.16 -18.27 1.13
N GLY A 208 -22.74 -18.73 0.02
CA GLY A 208 -23.98 -18.18 -0.56
C GLY A 208 -23.85 -17.69 -2.02
N VAL A 209 -24.98 -17.70 -2.72
CA VAL A 209 -25.11 -17.27 -4.13
C VAL A 209 -25.02 -15.74 -4.27
N SER A 210 -25.37 -14.99 -3.21
CA SER A 210 -25.33 -13.52 -3.14
C SER A 210 -24.04 -12.97 -2.52
N ASN A 211 -23.29 -13.78 -1.77
CA ASN A 211 -22.05 -13.36 -1.15
C ASN A 211 -20.85 -13.77 -2.02
N ASN A 212 -20.45 -12.85 -2.90
CA ASN A 212 -19.25 -12.98 -3.71
C ASN A 212 -18.09 -12.12 -3.18
N VAL A 213 -18.01 -11.99 -1.85
CA VAL A 213 -16.91 -11.35 -1.14
C VAL A 213 -15.77 -12.36 -1.01
N LEU A 214 -14.59 -11.96 -1.47
CA LEU A 214 -13.33 -12.60 -1.14
C LEU A 214 -12.83 -12.03 0.20
N TYR A 215 -12.78 -12.90 1.21
CA TYR A 215 -12.14 -12.66 2.50
C TYR A 215 -10.68 -13.08 2.37
N SER A 216 -9.73 -12.19 2.66
CA SER A 216 -8.31 -12.51 2.65
C SER A 216 -7.69 -12.18 3.99
N VAL A 217 -6.86 -13.09 4.50
CA VAL A 217 -6.09 -12.92 5.74
C VAL A 217 -4.61 -12.98 5.38
N GLN A 218 -3.86 -11.96 5.82
CA GLN A 218 -2.40 -11.94 5.81
C GLN A 218 -1.93 -11.87 7.27
N ASN A 219 -1.65 -13.04 7.84
CA ASN A 219 -1.21 -13.14 9.23
C ASN A 219 0.28 -12.85 9.32
N GLY A 220 0.63 -11.65 9.80
CA GLY A 220 2.01 -11.21 10.05
C GLY A 220 2.21 -10.74 11.49
N TRP A 221 1.32 -11.13 12.41
CA TRP A 221 1.44 -10.79 13.83
C TRP A 221 1.82 -12.04 14.61
N PHE A 222 3.11 -12.14 14.97
CA PHE A 222 3.66 -13.30 15.66
C PHE A 222 4.35 -12.89 16.96
N ALA A 223 4.08 -13.63 18.04
CA ALA A 223 4.55 -13.27 19.38
C ALA A 223 6.09 -13.22 19.49
N ASP A 224 6.78 -14.09 18.78
CA ASP A 224 8.25 -14.15 18.72
C ASP A 224 8.88 -13.03 17.89
N ASP A 225 8.11 -12.37 17.01
CA ASP A 225 8.60 -11.20 16.28
C ASP A 225 8.58 -9.91 17.13
N ILE A 226 7.72 -9.83 18.16
CA ILE A 226 7.48 -8.62 18.98
C ILE A 226 8.76 -8.09 19.65
N LEU A 227 9.66 -8.97 20.06
CA LEU A 227 10.89 -8.60 20.79
C LEU A 227 12.12 -8.49 19.89
N ARG A 228 11.98 -8.71 18.58
CA ARG A 228 13.12 -8.65 17.65
C ARG A 228 13.62 -7.23 17.48
N ASP A 229 14.91 -7.09 17.18
CA ASP A 229 15.42 -5.80 16.73
C ASP A 229 14.90 -5.48 15.33
N PRO A 230 14.50 -4.23 15.06
CA PRO A 230 14.06 -3.81 13.75
C PRO A 230 15.22 -3.85 12.76
N VAL A 231 15.01 -4.48 11.60
CA VAL A 231 16.04 -4.60 10.55
C VAL A 231 16.41 -3.27 9.90
N VAL A 232 15.57 -2.23 10.07
CA VAL A 232 15.88 -0.84 9.69
C VAL A 232 15.32 0.14 10.72
N ASP A 233 16.13 1.11 11.15
CA ASP A 233 15.77 2.13 12.15
C ASP A 233 14.76 3.19 11.70
N THR A 234 14.56 3.29 10.39
CA THR A 234 13.73 4.33 9.80
C THR A 234 13.06 3.83 8.54
N MET A 235 11.74 3.98 8.50
CA MET A 235 10.91 3.68 7.36
C MET A 235 10.21 4.93 6.86
N VAL A 236 10.17 5.13 5.55
CA VAL A 236 9.41 6.22 4.93
C VAL A 236 8.58 5.70 3.78
N TYR A 237 7.37 6.21 3.68
CA TYR A 237 6.46 5.99 2.57
C TYR A 237 5.97 7.34 2.06
N PRO A 238 6.31 7.75 0.82
CA PRO A 238 7.15 7.10 -0.19
C PRO A 238 8.58 6.78 0.28
N SER A 239 9.16 5.71 -0.25
CA SER A 239 10.54 5.32 0.04
C SER A 239 11.56 6.25 -0.61
N ARG A 240 12.80 6.20 -0.13
CA ARG A 240 13.89 7.07 -0.60
C ARG A 240 14.32 6.71 -2.02
N ARG A 241 14.95 7.67 -2.71
CA ARG A 241 15.56 7.54 -4.05
C ARG A 241 14.53 7.41 -5.18
N VAL A 242 13.83 6.29 -5.32
CA VAL A 242 12.77 6.11 -6.34
C VAL A 242 11.56 5.39 -5.75
N PHE A 243 10.35 5.79 -6.13
CA PHE A 243 9.12 5.21 -5.60
C PHE A 243 8.03 5.11 -6.68
N PRO A 244 7.20 4.05 -6.72
CA PRO A 244 6.12 3.96 -7.70
C PRO A 244 5.07 5.04 -7.52
N TYR A 245 4.67 5.65 -8.64
CA TYR A 245 3.58 6.62 -8.67
C TYR A 245 2.23 5.97 -8.40
N GLU A 246 2.06 4.70 -8.79
CA GLU A 246 0.84 3.92 -8.60
C GLU A 246 0.46 3.73 -7.12
N LEU A 247 1.44 3.85 -6.22
CA LEU A 247 1.27 3.63 -4.78
C LEU A 247 0.91 4.90 -4.00
N VAL A 248 0.80 6.08 -4.62
CA VAL A 248 0.55 7.36 -3.92
C VAL A 248 -0.76 8.03 -4.33
N GLY A 249 -1.87 7.29 -4.18
CA GLY A 249 -3.20 7.80 -4.49
C GLY A 249 -3.58 9.05 -3.69
N LYS A 250 -4.62 9.77 -4.14
CA LYS A 250 -5.10 11.02 -3.51
C LYS A 250 -5.44 10.87 -2.02
N LYS A 251 -5.86 9.67 -1.60
CA LYS A 251 -6.23 9.35 -0.22
C LYS A 251 -5.14 8.59 0.54
N THR A 252 -4.10 8.08 -0.14
CA THR A 252 -3.07 7.25 0.48
C THR A 252 -2.22 8.09 1.45
N PRO A 253 -2.28 7.83 2.76
CA PRO A 253 -1.44 8.53 3.73
C PRO A 253 0.03 8.20 3.49
N TRP A 254 0.88 9.22 3.58
CA TRP A 254 2.32 9.05 3.66
C TRP A 254 2.71 8.80 5.12
N SER A 255 3.86 8.17 5.34
CA SER A 255 4.31 7.82 6.67
C SER A 255 5.81 7.91 6.87
N PHE A 256 6.19 8.12 8.12
CA PHE A 256 7.55 8.07 8.62
C PHE A 256 7.53 7.35 9.96
N SER A 257 8.24 6.23 10.05
CA SER A 257 8.39 5.45 11.26
C SER A 257 9.86 5.41 11.66
N THR A 258 10.15 5.46 12.96
CA THR A 258 11.51 5.39 13.49
C THR A 258 11.58 4.77 14.88
N THR A 259 12.72 4.15 15.19
CA THR A 259 13.07 3.63 16.52
C THR A 259 13.27 4.74 17.56
N LYS A 260 13.43 6.00 17.12
CA LYS A 260 13.60 7.16 18.00
C LYS A 260 12.26 7.71 18.45
N LYS A 261 12.14 8.00 19.75
CA LYS A 261 10.98 8.69 20.31
C LYS A 261 10.90 10.13 19.77
N ILE A 262 9.76 10.49 19.19
CA ILE A 262 9.45 11.88 18.81
C ILE A 262 8.18 12.30 19.52
N THR A 263 8.28 13.38 20.30
CA THR A 263 7.13 14.00 20.97
C THR A 263 6.51 15.08 20.09
N GLY A 264 5.19 15.22 20.19
CA GLY A 264 4.41 16.24 19.46
C GLY A 264 4.24 15.94 17.96
N THR A 265 3.71 16.93 17.23
CA THR A 265 3.38 16.79 15.80
C THR A 265 4.28 17.71 14.97
N PRO A 266 5.25 17.17 14.20
CA PRO A 266 6.17 18.02 13.46
C PRO A 266 5.49 18.74 12.28
N LYS A 267 6.01 19.92 11.93
CA LYS A 267 5.70 20.54 10.64
C LYS A 267 6.41 19.77 9.54
N ILE A 268 5.65 19.24 8.59
CA ILE A 268 6.17 18.50 7.44
C ILE A 268 6.02 19.34 6.18
N TYR A 269 7.10 19.42 5.40
CA TYR A 269 7.13 20.13 4.13
C TYR A 269 7.55 19.21 3.00
N ILE A 270 6.84 19.32 1.87
CA ILE A 270 7.14 18.59 0.64
C ILE A 270 7.51 19.63 -0.41
N THR A 271 8.70 19.51 -0.96
CA THR A 271 9.21 20.39 -2.01
C THR A 271 9.33 19.57 -3.28
N ASP A 272 8.57 19.95 -4.31
CA ASP A 272 8.83 19.50 -5.67
C ASP A 272 10.13 20.18 -6.13
N MET A 273 11.21 19.42 -6.21
CA MET A 273 12.53 19.92 -6.60
C MET A 273 12.60 20.22 -8.10
N THR A 274 11.69 19.67 -8.90
CA THR A 274 11.60 19.90 -10.35
C THR A 274 10.98 21.27 -10.61
N THR A 275 9.87 21.60 -9.93
CA THR A 275 9.21 22.92 -10.07
C THR A 275 9.65 23.96 -9.04
N LYS A 276 10.49 23.57 -8.08
CA LYS A 276 10.95 24.36 -6.93
C LYS A 276 9.80 24.85 -6.01
N LYS A 277 8.59 24.28 -6.14
CA LYS A 277 7.43 24.64 -5.32
C LYS A 277 7.42 23.84 -4.01
N ARG A 278 7.09 24.51 -2.91
CA ARG A 278 7.05 23.93 -1.57
C ARG A 278 5.65 24.03 -0.97
N TYR A 279 5.17 22.94 -0.41
CA TYR A 279 3.88 22.85 0.25
C TYR A 279 4.02 22.27 1.65
N ARG A 280 3.08 22.63 2.53
CA ARG A 280 2.96 22.01 3.85
C ARG A 280 2.07 20.78 3.73
N ALA A 281 2.52 19.66 4.30
CA ALA A 281 1.67 18.49 4.45
C ALA A 281 0.53 18.77 5.44
N THR A 282 -0.53 18.00 5.33
CA THR A 282 -1.77 18.17 6.10
C THR A 282 -2.10 16.89 6.85
N GLN A 283 -3.03 16.96 7.81
CA GLN A 283 -3.47 15.78 8.57
C GLN A 283 -2.31 15.02 9.22
N VAL A 284 -1.33 15.77 9.73
CA VAL A 284 -0.17 15.16 10.39
C VAL A 284 -0.64 14.58 11.72
N ARG A 285 -0.43 13.28 11.91
CA ARG A 285 -0.74 12.56 13.14
C ARG A 285 0.52 11.85 13.62
N ASN A 286 0.81 11.96 14.91
CA ASN A 286 1.86 11.17 15.56
C ASN A 286 1.15 10.10 16.38
N PHE A 287 1.29 8.86 15.97
CA PHE A 287 0.71 7.70 16.65
C PHE A 287 1.61 7.20 17.79
N GLY A 288 2.87 7.66 17.89
CA GLY A 288 3.80 7.22 18.92
C GLY A 288 4.11 5.73 18.79
N THR A 289 4.07 5.02 19.93
CA THR A 289 4.12 3.54 20.00
C THR A 289 2.74 2.90 19.90
N THR A 290 1.68 3.70 20.05
CA THR A 290 0.33 3.25 19.80
C THR A 290 0.25 2.99 18.29
N PHE A 291 -0.30 1.86 17.87
CA PHE A 291 -0.63 1.57 16.47
C PHE A 291 0.52 1.06 15.53
N TYR A 292 0.53 -0.26 15.25
CA TYR A 292 0.99 -1.02 14.04
C TYR A 292 2.41 -0.85 13.51
N GLY A 293 3.20 0.10 14.02
CA GLY A 293 4.62 0.22 13.70
C GLY A 293 5.44 -0.80 14.45
N ASP A 294 5.15 -2.11 14.33
CA ASP A 294 5.92 -3.12 15.02
C ASP A 294 7.41 -3.00 14.62
N GLY A 295 8.26 -2.76 15.62
CA GLY A 295 9.65 -2.32 15.42
C GLY A 295 9.94 -0.84 15.63
N TYR A 296 8.95 0.01 15.83
CA TYR A 296 9.13 1.46 15.88
C TYR A 296 8.52 2.12 17.11
N THR A 297 9.27 3.08 17.66
CA THR A 297 8.88 3.88 18.83
C THR A 297 8.02 5.09 18.44
N THR A 298 8.02 5.46 17.17
CA THR A 298 7.24 6.58 16.64
C THR A 298 6.85 6.31 15.20
N THR A 299 5.55 6.38 14.93
CA THR A 299 5.01 6.47 13.58
C THR A 299 4.23 7.76 13.38
N ILE A 300 4.61 8.53 12.37
CA ILE A 300 3.93 9.76 11.96
C ILE A 300 3.33 9.55 10.58
N THR A 301 2.04 9.83 10.43
CA THR A 301 1.35 9.79 9.14
C THR A 301 0.88 11.19 8.74
N TYR A 302 0.77 11.43 7.44
CA TYR A 302 0.42 12.72 6.89
C TYR A 302 -0.08 12.60 5.46
N GLN A 303 -0.86 13.57 5.01
CA GLN A 303 -1.28 13.69 3.62
C GLN A 303 -0.40 14.72 2.89
N PRO A 304 -0.10 14.53 1.59
CA PRO A 304 0.72 15.46 0.82
C PRO A 304 0.09 16.85 0.65
N GLY A 305 -1.19 17.02 1.01
CA GLY A 305 -1.88 18.31 1.04
C GLY A 305 -2.09 18.85 -0.37
N LYS A 306 -1.71 20.12 -0.60
CA LYS A 306 -1.81 20.77 -1.92
C LYS A 306 -0.68 20.37 -2.89
N THR A 307 0.23 19.49 -2.49
CA THR A 307 1.33 19.06 -3.36
C THR A 307 0.77 18.33 -4.58
N LYS A 308 1.00 18.89 -5.78
CA LYS A 308 0.69 18.19 -7.04
C LYS A 308 1.71 17.07 -7.25
N LEU A 309 1.26 15.83 -7.12
CA LEU A 309 2.09 14.65 -7.39
C LEU A 309 2.13 14.43 -8.90
N ILE A 310 3.33 14.39 -9.47
CA ILE A 310 3.56 14.25 -10.90
C ILE A 310 4.59 13.14 -11.07
N ASN A 311 4.26 12.17 -11.92
CA ASN A 311 5.20 11.11 -12.29
C ASN A 311 6.53 11.71 -12.78
N THR A 312 7.66 11.03 -12.53
CA THR A 312 9.04 11.48 -12.85
C THR A 312 9.58 12.68 -12.05
N HIS A 313 8.74 13.46 -11.35
CA HIS A 313 9.24 14.56 -10.52
C HIS A 313 10.01 14.04 -9.31
N LYS A 314 10.98 14.86 -8.86
CA LYS A 314 11.76 14.60 -7.64
C LYS A 314 11.24 15.45 -6.51
N TYR A 315 11.01 14.83 -5.36
CA TYR A 315 10.49 15.47 -4.17
C TYR A 315 11.49 15.39 -3.03
N LYS A 316 11.56 16.45 -2.25
CA LYS A 316 12.23 16.50 -0.94
C LYS A 316 11.18 16.60 0.14
N VAL A 317 11.21 15.70 1.10
CA VAL A 317 10.35 15.71 2.28
C VAL A 317 11.20 16.08 3.49
N LYS A 318 10.77 17.10 4.24
CA LYS A 318 11.39 17.53 5.50
C LYS A 318 10.40 17.36 6.64
N ILE A 319 10.73 16.51 7.59
CA ILE A 319 9.93 16.15 8.76
C ILE A 319 10.52 16.85 9.97
N GLY A 320 10.07 18.09 10.23
CA GLY A 320 10.61 18.93 11.29
C GLY A 320 12.15 19.02 11.25
N LYS A 321 12.77 18.76 12.41
CA LYS A 321 14.22 18.60 12.57
C LYS A 321 14.69 17.14 12.50
N TYR A 322 13.75 16.19 12.42
CA TYR A 322 14.00 14.77 12.70
C TYR A 322 14.51 14.01 11.48
N TYR A 323 13.95 14.32 10.30
CA TYR A 323 14.30 13.57 9.11
C TYR A 323 14.14 14.40 7.85
N THR A 324 14.99 14.14 6.87
CA THR A 324 14.87 14.72 5.53
C THR A 324 15.30 13.69 4.51
N TYR A 325 14.50 13.51 3.47
CA TYR A 325 14.84 12.59 2.39
C TYR A 325 14.33 13.11 1.05
N THR A 326 14.84 12.49 -0.02
CA THR A 326 14.38 12.75 -1.37
C THR A 326 14.01 11.45 -2.06
N PHE A 327 13.05 11.53 -2.96
CA PHE A 327 12.66 10.43 -3.83
C PHE A 327 12.17 10.98 -5.17
N ARG A 328 12.12 10.13 -6.19
CA ARG A 328 11.57 10.45 -7.50
C ARG A 328 10.51 9.43 -7.87
N PHE A 329 9.38 9.89 -8.41
CA PHE A 329 8.37 8.96 -8.89
C PHE A 329 8.80 8.25 -10.17
N PHE A 330 8.42 6.98 -10.30
CA PHE A 330 8.45 6.24 -11.55
C PHE A 330 7.13 5.49 -11.77
N ARG A 331 6.88 5.01 -12.98
CA ARG A 331 5.73 4.16 -13.32
C ARG A 331 6.13 2.70 -13.21
N GLN A 332 5.60 1.95 -12.25
CA GLN A 332 5.97 0.53 -12.09
C GLN A 332 5.46 -0.35 -13.24
N ASN A 333 4.32 0.02 -13.82
CA ASN A 333 3.70 -0.68 -14.97
C ASN A 333 4.32 -0.31 -16.33
N SER A 334 5.31 0.57 -16.37
CA SER A 334 5.99 0.97 -17.60
C SER A 334 7.35 0.27 -17.74
N LYS A 335 8.02 0.47 -18.88
CA LYS A 335 9.41 0.05 -19.08
C LYS A 335 10.27 1.28 -19.37
N LEU A 336 11.20 1.58 -18.47
CA LEU A 336 12.23 2.61 -18.70
C LEU A 336 13.21 2.06 -19.74
N LYS A 337 13.25 2.70 -20.90
CA LYS A 337 14.22 2.39 -21.97
C LYS A 337 15.66 2.63 -21.50
#